data_AF-A0A927RD40-F1
#
_entry.id   AF-A0A927RD40-F1
#
_cell.length_a   1.000
_cell.length_b   1.000
_cell.length_c   1.000
_cell.angle_alpha   90.00
_cell.angle_beta   90.00
_cell.angle_gamma   90.00
#
_symmetry.space_group_name_H-M   'P 1'
#
loop_
_entity.id
_entity.type
_entity.pdbx_description
1 polymer ?
#
loop_
_entity_poly.entity_id
_entity_poly.type
_entity_poly.pdbx_seq_one_letter_code
_entity_poly.pdbx_strand_id
1 'polypeptide(L)'
;MGAIIAVIVIALVVALVALTVPMVVLAQRREQRRLEDLAAWANSIGWTAYAGSVEVPWTARLPGANPRGVRCLFTGIHRELPVSVAEYTYQSTHTTYVNGQSQVTTDTHDFVACVVHLPYTYPGIEVSSRGSGSRMWRWLNGPDHTEVGIDEFDKEFRVRSTHPETVRSVIGPALVRTHLAGMAPNWSLHGSDLVVYWQGRMEPARVLPALDSVIRIANLLGH
;
A
#
# COMPACT_ATOMS: atom_id res chain seq x y z
N MET A 1 38.20 6.16 -42.75
CA MET A 1 37.49 6.88 -41.66
C MET A 1 36.17 6.18 -41.30
N GLY A 2 35.22 5.99 -42.22
CA GLY A 2 33.90 5.39 -41.91
C GLY A 2 33.91 3.97 -41.33
N ALA A 3 34.78 3.07 -41.82
CA ALA A 3 34.84 1.69 -41.32
C ALA A 3 35.35 1.59 -39.88
N ILE A 4 36.33 2.42 -39.49
CA ILE A 4 36.88 2.45 -38.12
C ILE A 4 35.82 2.95 -37.15
N ILE A 5 35.07 3.99 -37.52
CA ILE A 5 33.96 4.52 -36.72
C ILE A 5 32.89 3.44 -36.52
N ALA A 6 32.51 2.70 -37.58
CA ALA A 6 31.54 1.62 -37.47
C ALA A 6 31.98 0.50 -36.52
N VAL A 7 33.25 0.07 -36.60
CA VAL A 7 33.80 -0.97 -35.71
C VAL A 7 33.81 -0.50 -34.24
N ILE A 8 34.21 0.74 -33.99
CA ILE A 8 34.20 1.32 -32.63
C ILE A 8 32.78 1.40 -32.08
N VAL A 9 31.80 1.83 -32.87
CA VAL A 9 30.40 1.89 -32.46
C VAL A 9 29.85 0.50 -32.14
N ILE A 10 30.12 -0.50 -32.98
CA ILE A 10 29.69 -1.88 -32.74
C ILE A 10 30.33 -2.43 -31.47
N ALA A 11 31.64 -2.24 -31.27
CA ALA A 11 32.35 -2.70 -30.08
C ALA A 11 31.80 -2.06 -28.80
N LEU A 12 31.47 -0.76 -28.83
CA LEU A 12 30.84 -0.05 -27.72
C LEU A 12 29.45 -0.58 -27.39
N VAL A 13 28.62 -0.85 -28.39
CA VAL A 13 27.29 -1.42 -28.20
C VAL A 13 27.40 -2.83 -27.61
N VAL A 14 28.31 -3.66 -28.12
CA VAL A 14 28.54 -5.01 -27.58
C VAL A 14 29.02 -4.95 -26.13
N ALA A 15 29.96 -4.07 -25.80
CA ALA A 15 30.42 -3.87 -24.42
C ALA A 15 29.30 -3.39 -23.49
N LEU A 16 28.46 -2.45 -23.94
CA LEU A 16 27.31 -1.97 -23.17
C LEU A 16 26.27 -3.07 -22.92
N VAL A 17 25.94 -3.86 -23.94
CA VAL A 17 25.01 -5.00 -23.81
C VAL A 17 25.60 -6.06 -22.86
N ALA A 18 26.88 -6.39 -23.01
CA ALA A 18 27.56 -7.37 -22.17
C ALA A 18 27.60 -6.97 -20.68
N LEU A 19 27.58 -5.67 -20.36
CA LEU A 19 27.53 -5.16 -18.99
C LEU A 19 26.11 -5.03 -18.44
N THR A 20 25.15 -4.57 -19.26
CA THR A 20 23.78 -4.30 -18.82
C THR A 20 22.96 -5.57 -18.60
N VAL A 21 23.06 -6.55 -19.49
CA VAL A 21 22.33 -7.82 -19.40
C VAL A 21 22.58 -8.56 -18.08
N PRO A 22 23.83 -8.84 -17.65
CA PRO A 22 24.05 -9.53 -16.38
C PRO A 22 23.55 -8.74 -15.17
N MET A 23 23.60 -7.39 -15.22
CA MET A 23 23.06 -6.56 -14.16
C MET A 23 21.54 -6.72 -14.02
N VAL A 24 20.82 -6.72 -15.15
CA VAL A 24 19.37 -6.95 -15.18
C VAL A 24 19.03 -8.36 -14.69
N VAL A 25 19.76 -9.39 -15.14
CA VAL A 25 19.53 -10.78 -14.73
C VAL A 25 19.78 -10.97 -13.23
N LEU A 26 20.83 -10.37 -12.68
CA LEU A 26 21.11 -10.44 -11.24
C LEU A 26 20.02 -9.73 -10.42
N ALA A 27 19.52 -8.58 -10.88
CA ALA A 27 18.42 -7.89 -10.23
C ALA A 27 17.14 -8.74 -10.22
N GLN A 28 16.81 -9.38 -11.36
CA GLN A 28 15.66 -10.28 -11.46
C GLN A 28 15.79 -11.51 -10.55
N ARG A 29 16.96 -12.15 -10.52
CA ARG A 29 17.21 -13.31 -9.65
C ARG A 29 17.12 -12.97 -8.17
N ARG A 30 17.61 -11.81 -7.76
CA ARG A 30 17.48 -11.33 -6.38
C ARG A 30 16.02 -11.12 -6.00
N GLU A 31 15.24 -10.54 -6.90
CA GLU A 31 13.80 -10.34 -6.68
C GLU A 31 13.05 -11.67 -6.61
N GLN A 32 13.35 -12.62 -7.50
CA GLN A 32 12.74 -13.96 -7.46
C GLN A 32 13.02 -14.67 -6.15
N ARG A 33 14.29 -14.71 -5.70
CA ARG A 33 14.66 -15.31 -4.40
C ARG A 33 13.93 -14.66 -3.24
N ARG A 34 13.80 -13.33 -3.25
CA ARG A 34 13.07 -12.61 -2.20
C ARG A 34 11.60 -13.01 -2.16
N LEU A 35 10.95 -13.16 -3.32
CA LEU A 35 9.56 -13.61 -3.40
C LEU A 35 9.42 -15.07 -2.97
N GLU A 36 10.38 -15.94 -3.30
CA GLU A 36 10.44 -17.32 -2.83
C GLU A 36 10.57 -17.38 -1.30
N ASP A 37 11.45 -16.57 -0.71
CA ASP A 37 11.65 -16.47 0.74
C ASP A 37 10.37 -15.97 1.44
N LEU A 38 9.68 -14.98 0.86
CA LEU A 38 8.40 -14.49 1.37
C LEU A 38 7.29 -15.54 1.26
N ALA A 39 7.23 -16.27 0.15
CA ALA A 39 6.27 -17.36 -0.03
C ALA A 39 6.54 -18.50 0.96
N ALA A 40 7.82 -18.86 1.18
CA ALA A 40 8.21 -19.85 2.18
C ALA A 40 7.83 -19.41 3.60
N TRP A 41 8.07 -18.14 3.94
CA TRP A 41 7.62 -17.56 5.20
C TRP A 41 6.10 -17.61 5.35
N ALA A 42 5.34 -17.20 4.34
CA ALA A 42 3.88 -17.24 4.37
C ALA A 42 3.36 -18.67 4.56
N ASN A 43 3.91 -19.63 3.82
CA ASN A 43 3.57 -21.05 3.97
C ASN A 43 3.90 -21.56 5.39
N SER A 44 5.00 -21.09 6.01
CA SER A 44 5.39 -21.51 7.37
C SER A 44 4.39 -21.08 8.45
N ILE A 45 3.62 -20.02 8.20
CA ILE A 45 2.54 -19.54 9.08
C ILE A 45 1.14 -19.96 8.57
N GLY A 46 1.08 -20.90 7.63
CA GLY A 46 -0.18 -21.44 7.09
C GLY A 46 -0.93 -20.50 6.14
N TRP A 47 -0.26 -19.49 5.60
CA TRP A 47 -0.83 -18.57 4.62
C TRP A 47 -0.53 -19.02 3.18
N THR A 48 -1.43 -18.64 2.27
CA THR A 48 -1.30 -18.93 0.84
C THR A 48 -0.67 -17.73 0.13
N ALA A 49 0.37 -17.99 -0.67
CA ALA A 49 1.05 -16.97 -1.47
C ALA A 49 0.58 -16.99 -2.94
N TYR A 50 0.24 -15.83 -3.46
CA TYR A 50 -0.10 -15.58 -4.86
C TYR A 50 0.92 -14.62 -5.45
N ALA A 51 1.60 -15.04 -6.51
CA ALA A 51 2.58 -14.23 -7.22
C ALA A 51 1.96 -13.58 -8.46
N GLY A 52 2.42 -12.37 -8.78
CA GLY A 52 2.02 -11.63 -9.98
C GLY A 52 0.92 -10.61 -9.75
N SER A 53 0.43 -10.03 -10.86
CA SER A 53 -0.60 -8.98 -10.86
C SER A 53 -1.96 -9.56 -10.48
N VAL A 54 -2.24 -9.63 -9.18
CA VAL A 54 -3.56 -9.98 -8.66
C VAL A 54 -4.40 -8.72 -8.55
N GLU A 55 -5.50 -8.66 -9.31
CA GLU A 55 -6.45 -7.55 -9.21
C GLU A 55 -7.33 -7.76 -7.97
N VAL A 56 -7.25 -6.83 -7.02
CA VAL A 56 -8.03 -6.86 -5.77
C VAL A 56 -8.74 -5.52 -5.54
N PRO A 57 -10.03 -5.51 -5.16
CA PRO A 57 -10.83 -4.28 -5.12
C PRO A 57 -10.30 -3.19 -4.19
N TRP A 58 -9.66 -3.59 -3.06
CA TRP A 58 -9.15 -2.64 -2.09
C TRP A 58 -7.95 -1.82 -2.58
N THR A 59 -7.32 -2.17 -3.73
CA THR A 59 -6.24 -1.37 -4.35
C THR A 59 -6.70 0.02 -4.78
N ALA A 60 -7.99 0.23 -5.05
CA ALA A 60 -8.56 1.54 -5.34
C ALA A 60 -8.33 2.56 -4.20
N ARG A 61 -8.05 2.05 -2.99
CA ARG A 61 -7.81 2.82 -1.77
C ARG A 61 -6.34 3.04 -1.48
N LEU A 62 -5.45 2.50 -2.30
CA LEU A 62 -4.02 2.70 -2.17
C LEU A 62 -3.56 3.91 -2.99
N PRO A 63 -2.40 4.51 -2.67
CA PRO A 63 -1.82 5.58 -3.45
C PRO A 63 -1.72 5.23 -4.94
N GLY A 64 -2.21 6.08 -5.82
CA GLY A 64 -2.19 5.83 -7.27
C GLY A 64 -3.30 4.92 -7.80
N ALA A 65 -4.09 4.27 -6.93
CA ALA A 65 -5.25 3.45 -7.30
C ALA A 65 -5.00 2.48 -8.47
N ASN A 66 -3.81 1.86 -8.51
CA ASN A 66 -3.38 0.99 -9.59
C ASN A 66 -3.96 -0.43 -9.40
N PRO A 67 -4.96 -0.87 -10.19
CA PRO A 67 -5.57 -2.19 -10.01
C PRO A 67 -4.57 -3.34 -10.21
N ARG A 68 -3.49 -3.09 -10.96
CA ARG A 68 -2.42 -4.05 -11.27
C ARG A 68 -1.15 -3.79 -10.47
N GLY A 69 -1.26 -3.00 -9.40
CA GLY A 69 -0.12 -2.63 -8.56
C GLY A 69 0.35 -3.74 -7.64
N VAL A 70 -0.48 -4.76 -7.39
CA VAL A 70 -0.11 -5.89 -6.52
C VAL A 70 0.96 -6.74 -7.20
N ARG A 71 2.10 -6.92 -6.54
CA ARG A 71 3.22 -7.76 -7.01
C ARG A 71 3.14 -9.17 -6.44
N CYS A 72 2.74 -9.25 -5.18
CA CYS A 72 2.46 -10.48 -4.47
C CYS A 72 1.37 -10.23 -3.44
N LEU A 73 0.53 -11.24 -3.24
CA LEU A 73 -0.56 -11.25 -2.28
C LEU A 73 -0.43 -12.49 -1.41
N PHE A 74 -0.56 -12.32 -0.11
CA PHE A 74 -0.58 -13.40 0.86
C PHE A 74 -1.91 -13.36 1.58
N THR A 75 -2.61 -14.49 1.65
CA THR A 75 -3.89 -14.58 2.34
C THR A 75 -3.86 -15.68 3.39
N GLY A 76 -4.60 -15.50 4.47
CA GLY A 76 -4.68 -16.49 5.53
C GLY A 76 -5.60 -16.06 6.65
N ILE A 77 -5.50 -16.73 7.78
CA ILE A 77 -6.19 -16.36 9.00
C ILE A 77 -5.15 -15.83 9.99
N HIS A 78 -5.45 -14.71 10.64
CA HIS A 78 -4.65 -14.17 11.74
C HIS A 78 -5.59 -13.71 12.87
N ARG A 79 -5.39 -14.24 14.08
CA ARG A 79 -6.28 -14.02 15.23
C ARG A 79 -7.78 -14.15 14.86
N GLU A 80 -8.13 -15.28 14.24
CA GLU A 80 -9.50 -15.65 13.84
C GLU A 80 -10.12 -14.85 12.68
N LEU A 81 -9.48 -13.78 12.22
CA LEU A 81 -9.97 -12.98 11.10
C LEU A 81 -9.25 -13.36 9.79
N PRO A 82 -9.97 -13.45 8.65
CA PRO A 82 -9.33 -13.57 7.36
C PRO A 82 -8.55 -12.29 7.04
N VAL A 83 -7.33 -12.46 6.56
CA VAL A 83 -6.42 -11.36 6.24
C VAL A 83 -5.82 -11.50 4.85
N SER A 84 -5.51 -10.36 4.25
CA SER A 84 -4.71 -10.25 3.03
C SER A 84 -3.56 -9.28 3.27
N VAL A 85 -2.34 -9.65 2.88
CA VAL A 85 -1.17 -8.78 2.90
C VAL A 85 -0.56 -8.75 1.53
N ALA A 86 -0.22 -7.55 1.03
CA ALA A 86 0.30 -7.42 -0.32
C ALA A 86 1.44 -6.42 -0.40
N GLU A 87 2.36 -6.69 -1.33
CA GLU A 87 3.21 -5.64 -1.87
C GLU A 87 2.52 -4.98 -3.05
N TYR A 88 2.47 -3.66 -3.00
CA TYR A 88 1.81 -2.81 -3.97
C TYR A 88 2.81 -1.80 -4.55
N THR A 89 2.76 -1.57 -5.86
CA THR A 89 3.59 -0.59 -6.54
C THR A 89 2.76 0.26 -7.50
N TYR A 90 3.11 1.53 -7.58
CA TYR A 90 2.57 2.42 -8.61
C TYR A 90 3.66 3.40 -9.05
N GLN A 91 3.48 3.94 -10.26
CA GLN A 91 4.38 4.92 -10.83
C GLN A 91 3.70 6.28 -10.88
N SER A 92 4.43 7.34 -10.53
CA SER A 92 4.02 8.72 -10.75
C SER A 92 4.94 9.38 -11.77
N THR A 93 4.35 10.00 -12.79
CA THR A 93 5.09 10.73 -13.81
C THR A 93 4.95 12.22 -13.58
N HIS A 94 6.08 12.91 -13.42
CA HIS A 94 6.14 14.37 -13.31
C HIS A 94 6.83 14.94 -14.55
N THR A 95 6.16 15.88 -15.21
CA THR A 95 6.74 16.64 -16.31
C THR A 95 7.24 17.97 -15.77
N THR A 96 8.54 18.19 -15.83
CA THR A 96 9.18 19.46 -15.51
C THR A 96 9.58 20.17 -16.79
N TYR A 97 9.44 21.49 -16.83
CA TYR A 97 9.88 22.30 -17.95
C TYR A 97 11.18 23.00 -17.55
N VAL A 98 12.29 22.59 -18.16
CA VAL A 98 13.60 23.18 -17.93
C VAL A 98 14.10 23.73 -19.26
N ASN A 99 14.37 25.04 -19.33
CA ASN A 99 14.85 25.72 -20.54
C ASN A 99 13.99 25.48 -21.81
N GLY A 100 12.67 25.42 -21.65
CA GLY A 100 11.74 25.20 -22.77
C GLY A 100 11.66 23.74 -23.27
N GLN A 101 12.39 22.81 -22.65
CA GLN A 101 12.27 21.38 -22.91
C GLN A 101 11.48 20.70 -21.79
N SER A 102 10.58 19.79 -22.17
CA SER A 102 9.87 18.93 -21.21
C SER A 102 10.76 17.76 -20.81
N GLN A 103 11.11 17.69 -19.53
CA GLN A 103 11.75 16.55 -18.90
C GLN A 103 10.69 15.74 -18.16
N VAL A 104 10.51 14.49 -18.57
CA VAL A 104 9.59 13.54 -17.95
C VAL A 104 10.36 12.68 -16.96
N THR A 105 9.99 12.71 -15.69
CA THR A 105 10.57 11.87 -14.62
C THR A 105 9.51 10.92 -14.10
N THR A 106 9.83 9.63 -14.06
CA THR A 106 8.94 8.59 -13.54
C THR A 106 9.50 8.06 -12.23
N ASP A 107 8.76 8.28 -11.14
CA ASP A 107 9.09 7.76 -9.82
C ASP A 107 8.28 6.49 -9.56
N THR A 108 8.93 5.43 -9.09
CA THR A 108 8.26 4.20 -8.66
C THR A 108 8.15 4.19 -7.15
N HIS A 109 6.95 3.92 -6.64
CA HIS A 109 6.69 3.88 -5.21
C HIS A 109 6.18 2.51 -4.79
N ASP A 110 6.89 1.90 -3.83
CA ASP A 110 6.52 0.61 -3.24
C ASP A 110 5.80 0.84 -1.90
N PHE A 111 4.77 0.04 -1.65
CA PHE A 111 3.99 0.01 -0.41
C PHE A 111 3.72 -1.42 0.01
N VAL A 112 3.45 -1.59 1.30
CA VAL A 112 2.87 -2.81 1.84
C VAL A 112 1.48 -2.48 2.35
N ALA A 113 0.50 -3.28 1.96
CA ALA A 113 -0.88 -3.16 2.43
C ALA A 113 -1.25 -4.37 3.28
N CYS A 114 -1.86 -4.12 4.43
CA CYS A 114 -2.47 -5.11 5.30
C CYS A 114 -3.98 -4.88 5.30
N VAL A 115 -4.73 -5.95 5.04
CA VAL A 115 -6.18 -5.96 4.96
C VAL A 115 -6.72 -7.00 5.92
N VAL A 116 -7.64 -6.59 6.76
CA VAL A 116 -8.44 -7.48 7.60
C VAL A 116 -9.85 -7.50 7.02
N HIS A 117 -10.36 -8.70 6.72
CA HIS A 117 -11.69 -8.91 6.19
C HIS A 117 -12.67 -9.17 7.34
N LEU A 118 -13.50 -8.19 7.60
CA LEU A 118 -14.54 -8.20 8.63
C LEU A 118 -15.77 -8.99 8.17
N PRO A 119 -16.52 -9.59 9.10
CA PRO A 119 -17.70 -10.41 8.78
C PRO A 119 -18.92 -9.59 8.31
N TYR A 120 -18.89 -8.26 8.48
CA TYR A 120 -19.99 -7.37 8.09
C TYR A 120 -19.51 -6.25 7.16
N THR A 121 -20.46 -5.69 6.43
CA THR A 121 -20.25 -4.56 5.52
C THR A 121 -20.36 -3.24 6.28
N TYR A 122 -19.36 -2.38 6.11
CA TYR A 122 -19.27 -1.06 6.71
C TYR A 122 -19.38 0.06 5.69
N PRO A 123 -19.89 1.25 6.09
CA PRO A 123 -19.77 2.45 5.28
C PRO A 123 -18.29 2.78 5.03
N GLY A 124 -18.04 3.48 3.93
CA GLY A 124 -16.69 3.93 3.59
C GLY A 124 -16.24 4.97 4.60
N ILE A 125 -15.25 4.66 5.44
CA ILE A 125 -14.67 5.55 6.44
C ILE A 125 -13.15 5.53 6.31
N GLU A 126 -12.51 6.69 6.34
CA GLU A 126 -11.06 6.82 6.45
C GLU A 126 -10.71 7.68 7.66
N VAL A 127 -9.71 7.23 8.42
CA VAL A 127 -9.09 8.01 9.50
C VAL A 127 -7.61 8.17 9.20
N SER A 128 -7.17 9.43 9.11
CA SER A 128 -5.79 9.78 8.82
C SER A 128 -5.30 10.91 9.72
N SER A 129 -4.03 10.88 10.11
CA SER A 129 -3.39 11.98 10.84
C SER A 129 -3.34 13.25 9.97
N ARG A 130 -3.60 14.43 10.53
CA ARG A 130 -3.47 15.69 9.79
C ARG A 130 -2.02 15.91 9.38
N GLY A 131 -1.82 16.40 8.15
CA GLY A 131 -0.48 16.54 7.56
C GLY A 131 0.11 15.24 7.01
N SER A 132 -0.48 14.07 7.32
CA SER A 132 -0.15 12.84 6.59
C SER A 132 -0.78 12.91 5.19
N GLY A 133 0.04 12.78 4.15
CA GLY A 133 -0.39 12.83 2.75
C GLY A 133 -1.22 11.61 2.30
N SER A 134 -2.04 11.03 3.19
CA SER A 134 -2.87 9.88 2.89
C SER A 134 -3.79 10.19 1.71
N ARG A 135 -3.57 9.47 0.61
CA ARG A 135 -4.37 9.54 -0.63
C ARG A 135 -5.45 8.46 -0.67
N MET A 136 -5.69 7.77 0.45
CA MET A 136 -6.72 6.74 0.58
C MET A 136 -8.12 7.23 0.23
N TRP A 137 -8.35 8.54 0.28
CA TRP A 137 -9.65 9.14 0.11
C TRP A 137 -10.17 9.19 -1.32
N ARG A 138 -9.31 9.25 -2.33
CA ARG A 138 -9.69 9.71 -3.68
C ARG A 138 -10.73 8.85 -4.41
N TRP A 139 -11.05 7.68 -3.90
CA TRP A 139 -12.06 6.78 -4.45
C TRP A 139 -13.44 6.91 -3.77
N LEU A 140 -13.54 7.64 -2.65
CA LEU A 140 -14.79 7.90 -1.94
C LEU A 140 -15.45 9.19 -2.46
N ASN A 141 -16.68 9.07 -2.96
CA ASN A 141 -17.52 10.21 -3.39
C ASN A 141 -18.26 10.89 -2.21
N GLY A 142 -17.58 11.14 -1.09
CA GLY A 142 -18.19 11.76 0.09
C GLY A 142 -17.81 13.24 0.28
N PRO A 143 -18.23 13.88 1.38
CA PRO A 143 -17.67 15.15 1.81
C PRO A 143 -16.19 15.03 2.21
N ASP A 144 -15.41 16.07 1.89
CA ASP A 144 -13.94 16.11 2.11
C ASP A 144 -13.51 16.03 3.59
N HIS A 145 -14.44 16.24 4.52
CA HIS A 145 -14.25 16.17 5.96
C HIS A 145 -15.54 15.81 6.69
N THR A 146 -15.42 15.04 7.76
CA THR A 146 -16.47 14.79 8.75
C THR A 146 -15.83 14.88 10.14
N GLU A 147 -16.45 15.63 11.05
CA GLU A 147 -15.99 15.75 12.43
C GLU A 147 -16.63 14.65 13.28
N VAL A 148 -15.82 14.01 14.13
CA VAL A 148 -16.34 13.06 15.13
C VAL A 148 -17.06 13.83 16.25
N GLY A 149 -16.68 15.08 16.49
CA GLY A 149 -17.22 15.93 17.56
C GLY A 149 -16.41 15.85 18.85
N ILE A 150 -15.12 15.51 18.76
CA ILE A 150 -14.19 15.47 19.90
C ILE A 150 -13.00 16.34 19.51
N ASP A 151 -12.94 17.54 20.07
CA ASP A 151 -12.01 18.60 19.65
C ASP A 151 -10.55 18.15 19.59
N GLU A 152 -10.07 17.40 20.59
CA GLU A 152 -8.69 16.89 20.61
C GLU A 152 -8.41 15.95 19.45
N PHE A 153 -9.36 15.09 19.13
CA PHE A 153 -9.24 14.14 18.03
C PHE A 153 -9.39 14.82 16.67
N ASP A 154 -10.38 15.70 16.51
CA ASP A 154 -10.63 16.39 15.24
C ASP A 154 -9.52 17.40 14.89
N LYS A 155 -8.72 17.84 15.89
CA LYS A 155 -7.49 18.62 15.69
C LYS A 155 -6.34 17.79 15.11
N GLU A 156 -6.13 16.58 15.61
CA GLU A 156 -4.98 15.74 15.22
C GLU A 156 -5.28 14.84 14.02
N PHE A 157 -6.55 14.46 13.83
CA PHE A 157 -6.99 13.53 12.83
C PHE A 157 -8.00 14.16 11.88
N ARG A 158 -8.04 13.62 10.66
CA ARG A 158 -9.06 13.90 9.65
C ARG A 158 -9.84 12.62 9.42
N VAL A 159 -11.16 12.71 9.60
CA VAL A 159 -12.09 11.64 9.24
C VAL A 159 -12.82 12.02 7.96
N ARG A 160 -12.99 11.03 7.09
CA ARG A 160 -13.79 11.14 5.88
C ARG A 160 -14.73 9.95 5.81
N SER A 161 -15.96 10.19 5.36
CA SER A 161 -16.96 9.14 5.28
C SER A 161 -17.89 9.35 4.10
N THR A 162 -18.40 8.25 3.53
CA THR A 162 -19.54 8.31 2.60
C THR A 162 -20.86 8.56 3.31
N HIS A 163 -20.91 8.29 4.61
CA HIS A 163 -22.09 8.41 5.48
C HIS A 163 -21.69 9.15 6.76
N PRO A 164 -21.52 10.49 6.72
CA PRO A 164 -21.05 11.29 7.84
C PRO A 164 -21.83 11.06 9.14
N GLU A 165 -23.14 10.87 9.03
CA GLU A 165 -24.07 10.62 10.13
C GLU A 165 -23.76 9.32 10.91
N THR A 166 -23.11 8.35 10.27
CA THR A 166 -22.75 7.06 10.90
C THR A 166 -21.37 7.08 11.57
N VAL A 167 -20.55 8.10 11.31
CA VAL A 167 -19.16 8.15 11.80
C VAL A 167 -19.09 8.06 13.33
N ARG A 168 -20.00 8.75 14.04
CA ARG A 168 -20.04 8.72 15.51
C ARG A 168 -20.41 7.35 16.09
N SER A 169 -21.22 6.57 15.37
CA SER A 169 -21.55 5.21 15.81
C SER A 169 -20.41 4.22 15.57
N VAL A 170 -19.57 4.46 14.56
CA VAL A 170 -18.46 3.57 14.20
C VAL A 170 -17.19 3.94 14.99
N ILE A 171 -16.87 5.23 15.08
CA ILE A 171 -15.70 5.74 15.80
C ILE A 171 -16.09 6.01 17.25
N GLY A 172 -16.15 4.93 18.04
CA GLY A 172 -16.46 5.00 19.46
C GLY A 172 -15.31 5.59 20.32
N PRO A 173 -15.59 5.95 21.59
CA PRO A 173 -14.60 6.56 22.49
C PRO A 173 -13.31 5.76 22.68
N ALA A 174 -13.38 4.43 22.62
CA ALA A 174 -12.20 3.57 22.76
C ALA A 174 -11.26 3.68 21.55
N LEU A 175 -11.81 3.82 20.34
CA LEU A 175 -11.04 4.02 19.11
C LEU A 175 -10.38 5.40 19.09
N VAL A 176 -11.11 6.43 19.55
CA VAL A 176 -10.59 7.79 19.73
C VAL A 176 -9.39 7.80 20.67
N ARG A 177 -9.51 7.20 21.86
CA ARG A 177 -8.39 7.10 22.81
C ARG A 177 -7.19 6.37 22.24
N THR A 178 -7.43 5.32 21.44
CA THR A 178 -6.35 4.54 20.81
C THR A 178 -5.58 5.36 19.79
N HIS A 179 -6.27 6.19 19.00
CA HIS A 179 -5.66 7.15 18.08
C HIS A 179 -4.87 8.23 18.81
N LEU A 180 -5.46 8.87 19.83
CA LEU A 180 -4.78 9.90 20.63
C LEU A 180 -3.54 9.37 21.36
N ALA A 181 -3.51 8.08 21.68
CA ALA A 181 -2.33 7.41 22.26
C ALA A 181 -1.27 7.01 21.22
N GLY A 182 -1.47 7.31 19.93
CA GLY A 182 -0.54 6.93 18.85
C GLY A 182 -0.48 5.42 18.58
N MET A 183 -1.48 4.66 19.04
CA MET A 183 -1.50 3.19 18.93
C MET A 183 -2.30 2.69 17.73
N ALA A 184 -3.03 3.55 17.03
CA ALA A 184 -3.75 3.22 15.82
C ALA A 184 -3.06 3.86 14.60
N PRO A 185 -2.73 3.08 13.55
CA PRO A 185 -2.25 3.64 12.30
C PRO A 185 -3.36 4.39 11.56
N ASN A 186 -2.99 5.11 10.51
CA ASN A 186 -3.97 5.56 9.51
C ASN A 186 -4.65 4.32 8.87
N TRP A 187 -5.97 4.37 8.72
CA TRP A 187 -6.74 3.24 8.19
C TRP A 187 -7.91 3.70 7.33
N SER A 188 -8.36 2.80 6.45
CA SER A 188 -9.63 2.95 5.72
C SER A 188 -10.47 1.68 5.83
N LEU A 189 -11.76 1.85 6.00
CA LEU A 189 -12.76 0.80 6.13
C LEU A 189 -13.77 0.98 5.01
N HIS A 190 -14.09 -0.09 4.29
CA HIS A 190 -15.17 -0.08 3.32
C HIS A 190 -15.61 -1.48 2.98
N GLY A 191 -16.92 -1.70 2.96
CA GLY A 191 -17.45 -3.04 2.82
C GLY A 191 -16.92 -3.91 3.95
N SER A 192 -16.38 -5.07 3.63
CA SER A 192 -15.73 -5.96 4.60
C SER A 192 -14.29 -5.57 4.93
N ASP A 193 -13.67 -4.63 4.22
CA ASP A 193 -12.21 -4.58 4.18
C ASP A 193 -11.67 -3.38 4.98
N LEU A 194 -11.00 -3.68 6.09
CA LEU A 194 -10.21 -2.73 6.87
C LEU A 194 -8.76 -2.74 6.38
N VAL A 195 -8.28 -1.62 5.85
CA VAL A 195 -6.97 -1.49 5.19
C VAL A 195 -6.08 -0.53 5.93
N VAL A 196 -4.83 -0.94 6.11
CA VAL A 196 -3.69 -0.10 6.50
C VAL A 196 -2.58 -0.31 5.48
N TYR A 197 -1.80 0.73 5.19
CA TYR A 197 -0.58 0.57 4.40
C TYR A 197 0.54 1.46 4.91
N TRP A 198 1.76 1.12 4.50
CA TRP A 198 2.94 1.96 4.70
C TRP A 198 3.87 1.87 3.49
N GLN A 199 4.73 2.87 3.34
CA GLN A 199 5.71 2.91 2.26
C GLN A 199 6.85 1.93 2.51
N GLY A 200 7.32 1.29 1.44
CA GLY A 200 8.45 0.37 1.46
C GLY A 200 8.09 -1.01 0.93
N ARG A 201 8.99 -1.95 1.18
CA ARG A 201 8.83 -3.36 0.81
C ARG A 201 8.43 -4.20 2.01
N MET A 202 7.89 -5.37 1.73
CA MET A 202 7.44 -6.30 2.75
C MET A 202 8.62 -6.92 3.46
N GLU A 203 8.59 -6.80 4.78
CA GLU A 203 9.53 -7.43 5.71
C GLU A 203 8.70 -8.30 6.65
N PRO A 204 8.92 -9.64 6.70
CA PRO A 204 8.16 -10.55 7.56
C PRO A 204 8.03 -10.09 9.01
N ALA A 205 9.11 -9.50 9.56
CA ALA A 205 9.17 -9.01 10.93
C ALA A 205 8.21 -7.83 11.21
N ARG A 206 7.81 -7.06 10.18
CA ARG A 206 6.89 -5.91 10.34
C ARG A 206 5.43 -6.28 10.07
N VAL A 207 5.18 -7.36 9.34
CA VAL A 207 3.83 -7.72 8.87
C VAL A 207 2.91 -8.12 10.02
N LEU A 208 3.37 -9.03 10.89
CA LEU A 208 2.53 -9.51 12.00
C LEU A 208 2.21 -8.40 13.02
N PRO A 209 3.16 -7.55 13.45
CA PRO A 209 2.84 -6.40 14.29
C PRO A 209 1.89 -5.38 13.63
N ALA A 210 2.04 -5.16 12.32
CA ALA A 210 1.12 -4.29 11.58
C ALA A 210 -0.30 -4.87 11.58
N LEU A 211 -0.46 -6.17 11.28
CA LEU A 211 -1.75 -6.84 11.35
C LEU A 211 -2.36 -6.83 12.76
N ASP A 212 -1.56 -7.04 13.80
CA ASP A 212 -2.04 -6.93 15.18
C ASP A 212 -2.63 -5.54 15.48
N SER A 213 -2.06 -4.49 14.87
CA SER A 213 -2.58 -3.12 14.97
C SER A 213 -3.88 -2.94 14.19
N VAL A 214 -4.02 -3.56 13.00
CA VAL A 214 -5.26 -3.55 12.23
C VAL A 214 -6.37 -4.33 12.94
N ILE A 215 -6.05 -5.49 13.49
CA ILE A 215 -6.98 -6.33 14.26
C ILE A 215 -7.41 -5.62 15.54
N ARG A 216 -6.53 -4.88 16.21
CA ARG A 216 -6.92 -4.02 17.34
C ARG A 216 -8.00 -3.02 16.93
N ILE A 217 -7.87 -2.40 15.75
CA ILE A 217 -8.91 -1.50 15.23
C ILE A 217 -10.20 -2.30 14.97
N ALA A 218 -10.12 -3.47 14.34
CA ALA A 218 -11.29 -4.36 14.12
C ALA A 218 -12.04 -4.67 15.44
N ASN A 219 -11.31 -5.00 16.51
CA ASN A 219 -11.87 -5.26 17.84
C ASN A 219 -12.59 -4.05 18.42
N LEU A 220 -12.01 -2.86 18.24
CA LEU A 220 -12.62 -1.61 18.68
C LEU A 220 -13.86 -1.21 17.86
N LEU A 221 -14.01 -1.76 16.65
CA LEU A 221 -15.22 -1.67 15.82
C LEU A 221 -16.25 -2.78 16.16
N GLY A 222 -15.89 -3.72 17.03
CA GLY A 222 -16.76 -4.79 17.52
C GLY A 222 -16.42 -6.22 17.03
N HIS A 223 -15.19 -6.49 16.56
CA HIS A 223 -14.75 -7.81 16.04
C HIS A 223 -13.46 -8.35 16.64
#